data_AF-A0A530Z6L6-F1
#
_entry.id   AF-A0A530Z6L6-F1
#
_cell.length_a   1.000
_cell.length_b   1.000
_cell.length_c   1.000
_cell.angle_alpha   90.00
_cell.angle_beta   90.00
_cell.angle_gamma   90.00
#
_symmetry.space_group_name_H-M   'P 1'
#
loop_
_entity.id
_entity.type
_entity.pdbx_description
1 polymer ?
#
loop_
_entity_poly.entity_id
_entity_poly.type
_entity_poly.pdbx_seq_one_letter_code
_entity_poly.pdbx_strand_id
1 'polypeptide(L)'
;MTLNTMQIWRLLVPAVLIIVYGAAAWCILMGRFPQMPDFSEAPYLVGVVVPAALYYVTPLRKWVNEVSHERITENLRAGMVKISGYDDKPGKYTWANLRSLFFKLVDDDKSLSTKASIAYFNGLLWTGFADSMVIAAGYSLVAVGLLYFGTSHALVVLIFFVAVVVFSYLGNKVTTDRQITIGNEQLEHMKFDHKAAIERRLNQLDN
;
A
#
# COMPACT_ATOMS: atom_id res chain seq x y z
N MET A 1 2.91 -8.23 14.07
CA MET A 1 3.05 -6.77 13.89
C MET A 1 1.76 -6.11 14.38
N THR A 2 1.83 -5.05 15.19
CA THR A 2 0.63 -4.36 15.70
C THR A 2 0.16 -3.27 14.72
N LEU A 3 -1.11 -2.86 14.83
CA LEU A 3 -1.70 -1.81 14.01
C LEU A 3 -0.92 -0.49 14.11
N ASN A 4 -0.53 -0.09 15.33
CA ASN A 4 0.22 1.13 15.57
C ASN A 4 1.61 1.10 14.90
N THR A 5 2.32 -0.01 15.00
CA THR A 5 3.62 -0.18 14.32
C THR A 5 3.45 -0.05 12.81
N MET A 6 2.39 -0.62 12.22
CA MET A 6 2.11 -0.50 10.79
C MET A 6 1.84 0.94 10.34
N GLN A 7 1.09 1.71 11.12
CA GLN A 7 0.80 3.11 10.80
C GLN A 7 2.07 3.96 10.77
N ILE A 8 2.96 3.76 11.74
CA ILE A 8 4.27 4.43 11.79
C ILE A 8 5.10 4.07 10.55
N TRP A 9 5.19 2.79 10.20
CA TRP A 9 5.95 2.38 9.02
C TRP A 9 5.38 2.95 7.72
N ARG A 10 4.05 3.01 7.56
CA ARG A 10 3.41 3.62 6.39
C ARG A 10 3.66 5.12 6.26
N LEU A 11 4.02 5.80 7.34
CA LEU A 11 4.44 7.19 7.33
C LEU A 11 5.93 7.33 6.96
N LEU A 12 6.78 6.46 7.52
CA LEU A 12 8.23 6.54 7.36
C LEU A 12 8.73 6.04 6.01
N VAL A 13 8.14 4.98 5.46
CA VAL A 13 8.54 4.36 4.19
C VAL A 13 8.69 5.37 3.04
N PRO A 14 7.71 6.25 2.73
CA PRO A 14 7.88 7.20 1.63
C PRO A 14 9.02 8.19 1.85
N ALA A 15 9.23 8.66 3.08
CA ALA A 15 10.33 9.57 3.40
C ALA A 15 11.70 8.90 3.19
N VAL A 16 11.85 7.64 3.66
CA VAL A 16 13.06 6.85 3.44
C VAL A 16 13.30 6.61 1.95
N LEU A 17 12.24 6.28 1.19
CA LEU A 17 12.34 6.07 -0.26
C LEU A 17 12.80 7.33 -0.99
N ILE A 18 12.29 8.52 -0.63
CA ILE A 18 12.73 9.79 -1.22
C ILE A 18 14.23 9.99 -1.00
N ILE A 19 14.73 9.76 0.20
CA ILE A 19 16.16 9.93 0.56
C ILE A 19 17.01 8.91 -0.19
N VAL A 20 16.65 7.63 -0.16
CA VAL A 20 17.40 6.55 -0.80
C VAL A 20 17.43 6.72 -2.32
N TYR A 21 16.32 7.10 -2.93
CA TYR A 21 16.25 7.34 -4.38
C TYR A 21 17.00 8.61 -4.77
N GLY A 22 16.94 9.66 -3.95
CA GLY A 22 17.75 10.86 -4.17
C GLY A 22 19.25 10.55 -4.13
N ALA A 23 19.69 9.76 -3.15
CA ALA A 23 21.07 9.31 -3.07
C ALA A 23 21.48 8.43 -4.26
N ALA A 24 20.61 7.51 -4.69
CA ALA A 24 20.85 6.69 -5.87
C ALA A 24 20.99 7.53 -7.15
N ALA A 25 20.07 8.49 -7.36
CA ALA A 25 20.14 9.43 -8.48
C ALA A 25 21.44 10.24 -8.46
N TRP A 26 21.83 10.76 -7.29
CA TRP A 26 23.08 11.51 -7.12
C TRP A 26 24.32 10.67 -7.42
N CYS A 27 24.38 9.43 -6.92
CA CYS A 27 25.47 8.50 -7.20
C CYS A 27 25.62 8.25 -8.71
N ILE A 28 24.51 8.07 -9.42
CA ILE A 28 24.53 7.86 -10.87
C ILE A 28 24.98 9.12 -11.62
N LEU A 29 24.51 10.29 -11.21
CA LEU A 29 24.84 11.56 -11.87
C LEU A 29 26.28 12.01 -11.63
N MET A 30 26.77 11.86 -10.39
CA MET A 30 28.03 12.45 -9.92
C MET A 30 29.15 11.43 -9.73
N GLY A 31 28.87 10.13 -9.84
CA GLY A 31 29.84 9.04 -9.64
C GLY A 31 30.37 8.90 -8.22
N ARG A 32 29.76 9.58 -7.23
CA ARG A 32 30.17 9.57 -5.83
C ARG A 32 28.96 9.54 -4.90
N PHE A 33 29.14 8.93 -3.74
CA PHE A 33 28.11 8.95 -2.70
C PHE A 33 27.87 10.40 -2.24
N PRO A 34 26.61 10.85 -2.08
CA PRO A 34 26.36 12.17 -1.51
C PRO A 34 26.95 12.23 -0.11
N GLN A 35 27.58 13.34 0.25
CA GLN A 35 27.84 13.59 1.67
C GLN A 35 26.48 13.60 2.38
N MET A 36 26.37 12.83 3.47
CA MET A 36 25.13 12.78 4.25
C MET A 36 24.77 14.23 4.59
N PRO A 37 23.53 14.68 4.30
CA PRO A 37 23.15 16.05 4.54
C PRO A 37 23.36 16.37 6.02
N ASP A 38 24.05 17.47 6.29
CA ASP A 38 24.09 18.01 7.64
C ASP A 38 22.71 18.59 7.94
N PHE A 39 21.91 17.83 8.68
CA PHE A 39 20.55 18.23 9.04
C PHE A 39 20.51 19.43 10.00
N SER A 40 21.67 19.92 10.47
CA SER A 40 21.76 21.20 11.17
C SER A 40 21.71 22.41 10.23
N GLU A 41 21.94 22.23 8.93
CA GLU A 41 21.82 23.28 7.93
C GLU A 41 20.40 23.35 7.33
N ALA A 42 19.74 24.49 7.52
CA ALA A 42 18.38 24.78 7.05
C ALA A 42 18.07 24.47 5.55
N PRO A 43 18.96 24.70 4.56
CA PRO A 43 18.61 24.50 3.15
C PRO A 43 18.37 23.03 2.76
N TYR A 44 19.05 22.06 3.39
CA TYR A 44 18.87 20.64 3.09
C TYR A 44 17.55 20.10 3.64
N LEU A 45 17.11 20.64 4.77
CA LEU A 45 15.86 20.30 5.41
C LEU A 45 14.68 20.64 4.50
N VAL A 46 14.72 21.79 3.81
CA VAL A 46 13.67 22.22 2.86
C VAL A 46 13.59 21.28 1.65
N GLY A 47 14.74 20.91 1.06
CA GLY A 47 14.78 20.04 -0.13
C GLY A 47 14.28 18.60 0.08
N VAL A 48 14.31 18.11 1.31
CA VAL A 48 13.83 16.75 1.67
C VAL A 48 12.44 16.80 2.32
N VAL A 49 12.20 17.75 3.22
CA VAL A 49 10.93 17.85 3.97
C VAL A 49 9.79 18.33 3.08
N VAL A 50 10.03 19.26 2.14
CA VAL A 50 8.95 19.76 1.27
C VAL A 50 8.42 18.65 0.34
N PRO A 51 9.24 17.88 -0.39
CA PRO A 51 8.73 16.75 -1.18
C PRO A 51 8.07 15.67 -0.33
N ALA A 52 8.60 15.37 0.86
CA ALA A 52 7.98 14.41 1.77
C ALA A 52 6.62 14.88 2.31
N ALA A 53 6.49 16.16 2.67
CA ALA A 53 5.25 16.77 3.11
C ALA A 53 4.22 16.85 1.98
N LEU A 54 4.64 17.25 0.77
CA LEU A 54 3.80 17.24 -0.42
C LEU A 54 3.30 15.83 -0.72
N TYR A 55 4.19 14.83 -0.67
CA TYR A 55 3.82 13.43 -0.85
C TYR A 55 2.75 12.99 0.16
N TYR A 56 2.94 13.32 1.44
CA TYR A 56 1.99 12.97 2.51
C TYR A 56 0.60 13.59 2.31
N VAL A 57 0.54 14.83 1.83
CA VAL A 57 -0.73 15.55 1.59
C VAL A 57 -1.40 15.10 0.28
N THR A 58 -0.62 14.69 -0.71
CA THR A 58 -1.16 14.30 -2.01
C THR A 58 -1.81 12.91 -1.98
N PRO A 59 -2.98 12.71 -2.60
CA PRO A 59 -3.67 11.42 -2.63
C PRO A 59 -3.05 10.40 -3.61
N LEU A 60 -1.79 10.56 -4.03
CA LEU A 60 -1.15 9.75 -5.06
C LEU A 60 -1.13 8.26 -4.70
N ARG A 61 -0.80 7.93 -3.45
CA ARG A 61 -0.86 6.56 -2.92
C ARG A 61 -2.26 5.97 -3.03
N LYS A 62 -3.30 6.78 -2.79
CA LYS A 62 -4.69 6.32 -2.86
C LYS A 62 -5.02 5.97 -4.30
N TRP A 63 -4.74 6.85 -5.26
CA TRP A 63 -5.03 6.63 -6.67
C TRP A 63 -4.36 5.36 -7.22
N VAL A 64 -3.10 5.13 -6.87
CA VAL A 64 -2.38 3.91 -7.28
C VAL A 64 -3.01 2.64 -6.72
N ASN A 65 -3.49 2.69 -5.48
CA ASN A 65 -4.00 1.51 -4.79
C ASN A 65 -5.51 1.31 -4.93
N GLU A 66 -6.26 2.26 -5.48
CA GLU A 66 -7.73 2.26 -5.46
C GLU A 66 -8.31 1.00 -6.11
N VAL A 67 -7.85 0.67 -7.32
CA VAL A 67 -8.28 -0.53 -8.06
C VAL A 67 -8.00 -1.82 -7.27
N SER A 68 -6.79 -1.94 -6.72
CA SER A 68 -6.40 -3.10 -5.90
C SER A 68 -7.21 -3.16 -4.60
N HIS A 69 -7.47 -2.01 -3.97
CA HIS A 69 -8.28 -1.90 -2.76
C HIS A 69 -9.70 -2.35 -3.01
N GLU A 70 -10.35 -1.84 -4.07
CA GLU A 70 -11.69 -2.24 -4.47
C GLU A 70 -11.76 -3.75 -4.69
N ARG A 71 -10.83 -4.31 -5.46
CA ARG A 71 -10.75 -5.77 -5.70
C ARG A 71 -10.65 -6.59 -4.41
N ILE A 72 -9.83 -6.15 -3.45
CA ILE A 72 -9.70 -6.83 -2.14
C ILE A 72 -11.00 -6.72 -1.34
N THR A 73 -11.56 -5.52 -1.22
CA THR A 73 -12.76 -5.27 -0.41
C THR A 73 -13.99 -5.97 -0.99
N GLU A 74 -14.11 -6.01 -2.31
CA GLU A 74 -15.18 -6.70 -3.02
C GLU A 74 -15.08 -8.21 -2.85
N ASN A 75 -13.88 -8.77 -2.93
CA ASN A 75 -13.65 -10.19 -2.65
C ASN A 75 -14.07 -10.56 -1.21
N LEU A 76 -13.69 -9.74 -0.22
CA LEU A 76 -14.08 -9.97 1.18
C LEU A 76 -15.60 -9.86 1.37
N ARG A 77 -16.21 -8.82 0.82
CA ARG A 77 -17.67 -8.57 0.85
C ARG A 77 -18.44 -9.74 0.24
N ALA A 78 -18.13 -10.11 -1.00
CA ALA A 78 -18.77 -11.22 -1.70
C ALA A 78 -18.57 -12.55 -0.95
N GLY A 79 -17.37 -12.76 -0.38
CA GLY A 79 -17.06 -13.93 0.44
C GLY A 79 -17.95 -14.03 1.68
N MET A 80 -18.14 -12.93 2.42
CA MET A 80 -19.02 -12.91 3.60
C MET A 80 -20.48 -13.20 3.23
N VAL A 81 -20.98 -12.61 2.15
CA VAL A 81 -22.34 -12.90 1.66
C VAL A 81 -22.47 -14.36 1.26
N LYS A 82 -21.48 -14.93 0.55
CA LYS A 82 -21.46 -16.34 0.17
C LYS A 82 -21.50 -17.30 1.36
N ILE A 83 -20.86 -16.96 2.49
CA ILE A 83 -20.89 -17.78 3.72
C ILE A 83 -22.30 -17.92 4.26
N SER A 84 -23.08 -16.85 4.19
CA SER A 84 -24.46 -16.81 4.70
C SER A 84 -25.46 -17.55 3.81
N GLY A 85 -25.15 -17.76 2.54
CA GLY A 85 -26.04 -18.38 1.57
C GLY A 85 -27.15 -17.47 1.03
N TYR A 86 -27.11 -16.16 1.32
CA TYR A 86 -28.05 -15.17 0.78
C TYR A 86 -27.69 -14.82 -0.66
N ASP A 87 -28.71 -14.41 -1.44
CA ASP A 87 -28.49 -13.83 -2.77
C ASP A 87 -27.67 -12.55 -2.67
N ASP A 88 -26.66 -12.44 -3.52
CA ASP A 88 -25.77 -11.28 -3.48
C ASP A 88 -26.47 -10.01 -3.98
N LYS A 89 -26.58 -9.02 -3.09
CA LYS A 89 -27.17 -7.70 -3.35
C LYS A 89 -26.12 -6.62 -3.06
N PRO A 90 -25.24 -6.28 -4.03
CA PRO A 90 -24.10 -5.38 -3.80
C PRO A 90 -24.50 -3.99 -3.27
N GLY A 91 -25.68 -3.49 -3.64
CA GLY A 91 -26.21 -2.21 -3.13
C GLY A 91 -26.65 -2.24 -1.66
N LYS A 92 -26.90 -3.43 -1.10
CA LYS A 92 -27.38 -3.62 0.29
C LYS A 92 -26.26 -4.12 1.20
N TYR A 93 -25.55 -5.15 0.74
CA TYR A 93 -24.43 -5.77 1.45
C TYR A 93 -23.12 -5.11 1.08
N THR A 94 -23.02 -3.81 1.32
CA THR A 94 -21.82 -3.03 1.01
C THR A 94 -20.66 -3.40 1.96
N TRP A 95 -19.43 -3.22 1.49
CA TRP A 95 -18.25 -3.39 2.36
C TRP A 95 -18.32 -2.47 3.59
N ALA A 96 -18.83 -1.24 3.46
CA ALA A 96 -19.00 -0.32 4.58
C ALA A 96 -19.84 -0.92 5.72
N ASN A 97 -20.89 -1.67 5.39
CA ASN A 97 -21.80 -2.29 6.36
C ASN A 97 -21.23 -3.56 7.02
N LEU A 98 -20.36 -4.27 6.30
CA LEU A 98 -19.77 -5.54 6.72
C LEU A 98 -18.38 -5.42 7.35
N ARG A 99 -17.66 -4.33 7.05
CA ARG A 99 -16.28 -4.07 7.49
C ARG A 99 -16.12 -4.18 9.00
N SER A 100 -17.01 -3.57 9.77
CA SER A 100 -16.92 -3.56 11.23
C SER A 100 -17.07 -4.96 11.82
N LEU A 101 -17.98 -5.77 11.28
CA LEU A 101 -18.13 -7.17 11.66
C LEU A 101 -16.89 -7.97 11.30
N PHE A 102 -16.39 -7.84 10.06
CA PHE A 102 -15.21 -8.57 9.62
C PHE A 102 -14.03 -8.37 10.56
N PHE A 103 -13.68 -7.11 10.85
CA PHE A 103 -12.56 -6.81 11.74
C PHE A 103 -12.81 -7.25 13.19
N LYS A 104 -14.05 -7.14 13.68
CA LYS A 104 -14.41 -7.67 15.00
C LYS A 104 -14.16 -9.18 15.09
N LEU A 105 -14.60 -9.95 14.09
CA LEU A 105 -14.38 -11.40 14.06
C LEU A 105 -12.88 -11.75 13.98
N VAL A 106 -12.10 -10.98 13.22
CA VAL A 106 -10.66 -11.15 13.12
C VAL A 106 -9.94 -10.88 14.45
N ASP A 107 -10.41 -9.89 15.21
CA ASP A 107 -9.79 -9.49 16.48
C ASP A 107 -10.20 -10.42 17.65
N ASP A 108 -11.44 -10.90 17.67
CA ASP A 108 -11.98 -11.76 18.74
C ASP A 108 -11.43 -13.20 18.67
N ASP A 109 -10.98 -13.67 17.50
CA ASP A 109 -10.49 -15.03 17.29
C ASP A 109 -8.95 -15.10 17.16
N LYS A 110 -8.31 -15.86 18.07
CA LYS A 110 -6.84 -16.03 18.09
C LYS A 110 -6.27 -16.63 16.79
N SER A 111 -7.00 -17.53 16.15
CA SER A 111 -6.57 -18.15 14.88
C SER A 111 -6.56 -17.14 13.74
N LEU A 112 -7.59 -16.27 13.69
CA LEU A 112 -7.69 -15.18 12.72
C LEU A 112 -6.70 -14.05 13.02
N SER A 113 -6.41 -13.78 14.30
CA SER A 113 -5.44 -12.76 14.74
C SER A 113 -4.02 -13.06 14.24
N THR A 114 -3.61 -14.34 14.23
CA THR A 114 -2.30 -14.73 13.66
C THR A 114 -2.24 -14.43 12.16
N LYS A 115 -3.31 -14.73 11.41
CA LYS A 115 -3.43 -14.39 9.99
C LYS A 115 -3.53 -12.88 9.76
N ALA A 116 -4.13 -12.14 10.68
CA ALA A 116 -4.18 -10.68 10.63
C ALA A 116 -2.78 -10.06 10.68
N SER A 117 -1.86 -10.60 11.48
CA SER A 117 -0.46 -10.12 11.46
C SER A 117 0.21 -10.31 10.10
N ILE A 118 -0.09 -11.42 9.39
CA ILE A 118 0.41 -11.66 8.03
C ILE A 118 -0.23 -10.67 7.06
N ALA A 119 -1.54 -10.43 7.18
CA ALA A 119 -2.26 -9.40 6.40
C ALA A 119 -1.68 -8.00 6.62
N TYR A 120 -1.31 -7.63 7.85
CA TYR A 120 -0.69 -6.34 8.14
C TYR A 120 0.70 -6.19 7.52
N PHE A 121 1.53 -7.22 7.59
CA PHE A 121 2.83 -7.21 6.94
C PHE A 121 2.71 -7.11 5.42
N ASN A 122 1.85 -7.93 4.81
CA ASN A 122 1.58 -7.85 3.37
C ASN A 122 1.00 -6.49 2.98
N GLY A 123 0.12 -5.92 3.80
CA GLY A 123 -0.42 -4.57 3.62
C GLY A 123 0.63 -3.46 3.74
N LEU A 124 1.73 -3.68 4.47
CA LEU A 124 2.86 -2.75 4.48
C LEU A 124 3.64 -2.84 3.17
N LEU A 125 3.96 -4.06 2.70
CA LEU A 125 4.63 -4.27 1.41
C LEU A 125 3.81 -3.69 0.25
N TRP A 126 2.50 -3.96 0.24
CA TRP A 126 1.58 -3.45 -0.78
C TRP A 126 1.61 -1.92 -0.89
N THR A 127 1.48 -1.23 0.26
CA THR A 127 1.57 0.23 0.30
C THR A 127 2.98 0.76 0.01
N GLY A 128 4.03 0.04 0.41
CA GLY A 128 5.41 0.39 0.11
C GLY A 128 5.75 0.29 -1.38
N PHE A 129 5.21 -0.71 -2.10
CA PHE A 129 5.33 -0.80 -3.55
C PHE A 129 4.60 0.35 -4.26
N ALA A 130 3.42 0.73 -3.78
CA ALA A 130 2.74 1.91 -4.31
C ALA A 130 3.56 3.19 -4.09
N ASP A 131 4.14 3.36 -2.90
CA ASP A 131 5.00 4.50 -2.59
C ASP A 131 6.23 4.55 -3.48
N SER A 132 6.91 3.41 -3.61
CA SER A 132 8.08 3.25 -4.47
C SER A 132 7.75 3.60 -5.92
N MET A 133 6.62 3.14 -6.44
CA MET A 133 6.18 3.44 -7.81
C MET A 133 5.97 4.94 -8.03
N VAL A 134 5.27 5.63 -7.13
CA VAL A 134 5.01 7.07 -7.26
C VAL A 134 6.29 7.89 -7.14
N ILE A 135 7.13 7.58 -6.16
CA ILE A 135 8.37 8.31 -5.91
C ILE A 135 9.35 8.09 -7.07
N ALA A 136 9.51 6.84 -7.54
CA ALA A 136 10.34 6.54 -8.69
C ALA A 136 9.83 7.23 -9.97
N ALA A 137 8.52 7.27 -10.20
CA ALA A 137 7.94 8.04 -11.31
C ALA A 137 8.27 9.53 -11.22
N GLY A 138 8.24 10.12 -10.01
CA GLY A 138 8.71 11.48 -9.76
C GLY A 138 10.18 11.69 -10.15
N TYR A 139 11.07 10.80 -9.74
CA TYR A 139 12.48 10.87 -10.13
C TYR A 139 12.71 10.63 -11.64
N SER A 140 11.89 9.79 -12.29
CA SER A 140 11.91 9.64 -13.74
C SER A 140 11.56 10.95 -14.45
N LEU A 141 10.55 11.70 -13.95
CA LEU A 141 10.21 13.02 -14.51
C LEU A 141 11.36 14.03 -14.34
N VAL A 142 12.02 14.04 -13.18
CA VAL A 142 13.23 14.86 -12.97
C VAL A 142 14.33 14.48 -13.96
N ALA A 143 14.56 13.18 -14.18
CA ALA A 143 15.57 12.71 -15.14
C ALA A 143 15.25 13.11 -16.59
N VAL A 144 13.97 13.13 -16.99
CA VAL A 144 13.52 13.68 -18.28
C VAL A 144 13.87 15.17 -18.40
N GLY A 145 13.64 15.95 -17.34
CA GLY A 145 14.07 17.36 -17.29
C GLY A 145 15.59 17.50 -17.45
N LEU A 146 16.38 16.69 -16.74
CA LEU A 146 17.84 16.70 -16.85
C LEU A 146 18.35 16.31 -18.25
N LEU A 147 17.66 15.39 -18.92
CA LEU A 147 17.93 15.04 -20.32
C LEU A 147 17.71 16.23 -21.26
N TYR A 148 16.64 16.99 -21.06
CA TYR A 148 16.37 18.20 -21.83
C TYR A 148 17.50 19.24 -21.70
N PHE A 149 18.13 19.35 -20.52
CA PHE A 149 19.29 20.22 -20.29
C PHE A 149 20.64 19.59 -20.69
N GLY A 150 20.66 18.40 -21.27
CA GLY A 150 21.90 17.74 -21.71
C GLY A 150 22.79 17.24 -20.58
N THR A 151 22.21 16.97 -19.40
CA THR A 151 22.98 16.49 -18.24
C THR A 151 23.53 15.09 -18.50
N SER A 152 24.84 14.90 -18.33
CA SER A 152 25.49 13.61 -18.41
C SER A 152 24.84 12.58 -17.48
N HIS A 153 24.73 11.33 -17.92
CA HIS A 153 24.15 10.20 -17.18
C HIS A 153 22.65 10.30 -16.82
N ALA A 154 21.94 11.37 -17.21
CA ALA A 154 20.49 11.49 -16.96
C ALA A 154 19.68 10.35 -17.60
N LEU A 155 20.12 9.81 -18.75
CA LEU A 155 19.49 8.64 -19.37
C LEU A 155 19.57 7.40 -18.48
N VAL A 156 20.71 7.20 -17.80
CA VAL A 156 20.92 6.06 -16.89
C VAL A 156 20.00 6.19 -15.67
N VAL A 157 19.87 7.40 -15.11
CA VAL A 157 18.93 7.70 -14.02
C VAL A 157 17.49 7.38 -14.45
N LEU A 158 17.10 7.80 -15.65
CA LEU A 158 15.77 7.54 -16.19
C LEU A 158 15.50 6.03 -16.31
N ILE A 159 16.41 5.27 -16.94
CA ILE A 159 16.29 3.82 -17.11
C ILE A 159 16.18 3.13 -15.75
N PHE A 160 17.02 3.53 -14.78
CA PHE A 160 17.00 2.98 -13.43
C PHE A 160 15.62 3.17 -12.77
N PHE A 161 15.09 4.39 -12.74
CA PHE A 161 13.81 4.64 -12.08
C PHE A 161 12.61 4.06 -12.84
N VAL A 162 12.65 4.00 -14.16
CA VAL A 162 11.63 3.27 -14.95
C VAL A 162 11.63 1.79 -14.58
N ALA A 163 12.81 1.17 -14.41
CA ALA A 163 12.90 -0.21 -13.95
C ALA A 163 12.32 -0.40 -12.53
N VAL A 164 12.56 0.55 -11.63
CA VAL A 164 11.96 0.56 -10.27
C VAL A 164 10.44 0.70 -10.33
N VAL A 165 9.90 1.55 -11.20
CA VAL A 165 8.45 1.69 -11.42
C VAL A 165 7.85 0.35 -11.86
N VAL A 166 8.44 -0.29 -12.87
CA VAL A 166 7.97 -1.59 -13.39
C VAL A 166 8.03 -2.66 -12.30
N PHE A 167 9.15 -2.76 -11.58
CA PHE A 167 9.30 -3.73 -10.49
C PHE A 167 8.26 -3.51 -9.38
N SER A 168 8.02 -2.25 -9.02
CA SER A 168 7.07 -1.88 -7.96
C SER A 168 5.62 -2.15 -8.37
N TYR A 169 5.28 -1.91 -9.63
CA TYR A 169 3.98 -2.29 -10.18
C TYR A 169 3.74 -3.81 -10.08
N LEU A 170 4.72 -4.62 -10.47
CA LEU A 170 4.63 -6.08 -10.35
C LEU A 170 4.52 -6.52 -8.89
N GLY A 171 5.32 -5.93 -8.00
CA GLY A 171 5.26 -6.18 -6.56
C GLY A 171 3.90 -5.82 -5.95
N ASN A 172 3.31 -4.71 -6.35
CA ASN A 172 1.96 -4.30 -5.91
C ASN A 172 0.90 -5.32 -6.35
N LYS A 173 0.99 -5.84 -7.58
CA LYS A 173 0.08 -6.88 -8.08
C LYS A 173 0.20 -8.18 -7.28
N VAL A 174 1.43 -8.66 -7.08
CA VAL A 174 1.69 -9.89 -6.30
C VAL A 174 1.19 -9.76 -4.87
N THR A 175 1.45 -8.64 -4.21
CA THR A 175 0.97 -8.40 -2.85
C THR A 175 -0.55 -8.23 -2.77
N THR A 176 -1.20 -7.71 -3.83
CA THR A 176 -2.67 -7.67 -3.94
C THR A 176 -3.25 -9.08 -4.02
N ASP A 177 -2.71 -9.93 -4.90
CA ASP A 177 -3.19 -11.32 -5.03
C ASP A 177 -2.93 -12.10 -3.72
N ARG A 178 -1.79 -11.87 -3.06
CA ARG A 178 -1.51 -12.45 -1.74
C ARG A 178 -2.49 -11.97 -0.67
N GLN A 179 -2.88 -10.70 -0.70
CA GLN A 179 -3.88 -10.14 0.23
C GLN A 179 -5.25 -10.81 0.04
N ILE A 180 -5.64 -11.08 -1.20
CA ILE A 180 -6.86 -11.81 -1.54
C ILE A 180 -6.79 -13.24 -0.99
N THR A 181 -5.66 -13.95 -1.18
CA THR A 181 -5.47 -15.30 -0.62
C THR A 181 -5.63 -15.31 0.90
N ILE A 182 -4.96 -14.39 1.61
CA ILE A 182 -5.07 -14.29 3.08
C ILE A 182 -6.52 -14.01 3.48
N GLY A 183 -7.20 -13.09 2.78
CA GLY A 183 -8.61 -12.79 3.01
C GLY A 183 -9.52 -14.01 2.82
N ASN A 184 -9.28 -14.80 1.77
CA ASN A 184 -10.03 -16.04 1.51
C ASN A 184 -9.81 -17.09 2.61
N GLU A 185 -8.59 -17.24 3.10
CA GLU A 185 -8.30 -18.11 4.23
C GLU A 185 -9.02 -17.64 5.50
N GLN A 186 -9.10 -16.33 5.75
CA GLN A 186 -9.86 -15.78 6.88
C GLN A 186 -11.36 -16.05 6.73
N LEU A 187 -11.90 -15.88 5.52
CA LEU A 187 -13.30 -16.19 5.21
C LEU A 187 -13.61 -17.69 5.39
N GLU A 188 -12.69 -18.57 5.02
CA GLU A 188 -12.84 -20.01 5.21
C GLU A 188 -12.97 -20.36 6.71
N HIS A 189 -12.12 -19.81 7.56
CA HIS A 189 -12.25 -19.95 9.02
C HIS A 189 -13.57 -19.38 9.53
N MET A 190 -13.97 -18.18 9.07
CA MET A 190 -15.25 -17.57 9.45
C MET A 190 -16.46 -18.41 9.03
N LYS A 191 -16.36 -19.17 7.93
CA LYS A 191 -17.43 -20.06 7.46
C LYS A 191 -17.73 -21.18 8.46
N PHE A 192 -16.71 -21.71 9.12
CA PHE A 192 -16.87 -22.82 10.06
C PHE A 192 -17.27 -22.32 11.45
N ASP A 193 -16.60 -21.28 11.95
CA ASP A 193 -16.70 -20.90 13.37
C ASP A 193 -17.60 -19.67 13.61
N HIS A 194 -17.83 -18.84 12.59
CA HIS A 194 -18.50 -17.53 12.73
C HIS A 194 -19.70 -17.32 11.81
N LYS A 195 -20.19 -18.38 11.14
CA LYS A 195 -21.30 -18.32 10.18
C LYS A 195 -22.54 -17.64 10.76
N ALA A 196 -22.95 -18.04 11.96
CA ALA A 196 -24.15 -17.51 12.61
C ALA A 196 -24.06 -15.99 12.89
N ALA A 197 -22.86 -15.48 13.18
CA ALA A 197 -22.66 -14.04 13.38
C ALA A 197 -22.81 -13.27 12.07
N ILE A 198 -22.31 -13.82 10.96
CA ILE A 198 -22.43 -13.24 9.62
C ILE A 198 -23.89 -13.21 9.17
N GLU A 199 -24.61 -14.33 9.32
CA GLU A 199 -26.04 -14.43 8.99
C GLU A 199 -26.88 -13.43 9.79
N ARG A 200 -26.65 -13.31 11.11
CA ARG A 200 -27.36 -12.32 11.95
C ARG A 200 -27.15 -10.90 11.45
N ARG A 201 -25.93 -10.55 11.05
CA ARG A 201 -25.63 -9.20 10.56
C ARG A 201 -26.31 -8.92 9.22
N LEU A 202 -26.32 -9.88 8.30
CA LEU A 202 -26.99 -9.71 7.01
C LEU A 202 -28.51 -9.61 7.19
N ASN A 203 -29.10 -10.41 8.09
CA ASN A 203 -30.52 -10.27 8.47
C ASN A 203 -30.87 -8.88 9.03
N GLN A 204 -30.00 -8.27 9.82
CA GLN A 204 -30.20 -6.90 10.32
C GLN A 204 -30.15 -5.85 9.23
N LEU A 205 -29.41 -6.10 8.14
CA LEU A 205 -29.42 -5.23 6.97
C LEU A 205 -30.64 -5.52 6.10
N ASP A 206 -31.23 -6.70 6.24
CA ASP A 206 -32.38 -7.13 5.44
C ASP A 206 -33.70 -6.51 5.87
N ASN A 207 -33.87 -6.29 7.17
CA ASN A 207 -34.99 -5.59 7.82
C ASN A 207 -34.81 -4.07 7.81
#